data_AF-A0AAD9CLJ6-F1
#
_entry.id   AF-A0AAD9CLJ6-F1
#
_cell.length_a   1.000
_cell.length_b   1.000
_cell.length_c   1.000
_cell.angle_alpha   90.00
_cell.angle_beta   90.00
_cell.angle_gamma   90.00
#
_symmetry.space_group_name_H-M   'P 1'
#
loop_
_entity.id
_entity.type
_entity.pdbx_description
1 polymer ?
#
loop_
_entity_poly.entity_id
_entity_poly.type
_entity_poly.pdbx_seq_one_letter_code
_entity_poly.pdbx_strand_id
1 'polypeptide(L)'
;MARQAKPFKGGRMDCTCWIWIKIYANPEITGAIETMRQVNLDNMMPLLHIKQTLSRPDTLTIVHHNTEGLPSHVNDIKSHHELCLADVLCLTETHLQGSFVADSLHLVGYNMFKRNRYLFYTHFPQIANRGGGGVAVYVKNHIQVCEKQYVHNVTDLEFLALKVQAPVSGLIAAVYRPPDYSVRSFLSNLGSLLDSLEIMDCHPIIVCGDFNENLLSNAGKPILETFQSRGYAQLITEKNTLLDLIFISTTALSPRRCDEYLLQLSQSCVLCCVL
;
A
#
# COMPACT_ATOMS: atom_id res chain seq x y z
N MET A 1 -0.84 -15.87 54.52
CA MET A 1 -1.59 -14.74 55.12
C MET A 1 -1.66 -13.62 54.09
N ALA A 2 -2.82 -13.44 53.46
CA ALA A 2 -3.06 -12.35 52.52
C ALA A 2 -3.17 -11.01 53.28
N ARG A 3 -2.54 -9.94 52.78
CA ARG A 3 -2.83 -8.56 53.21
C ARG A 3 -3.39 -7.79 52.01
N GLN A 4 -4.62 -7.30 52.17
CA GLN A 4 -5.36 -6.49 51.21
C GLN A 4 -4.68 -5.13 50.98
N ALA A 5 -4.71 -4.64 49.74
CA ALA A 5 -4.35 -3.29 49.37
C ALA A 5 -5.47 -2.30 49.75
N LYS A 6 -5.09 -1.16 50.34
CA LYS A 6 -5.99 -0.01 50.58
C LYS A 6 -5.90 0.99 49.41
N PRO A 7 -6.99 1.69 49.05
CA PRO A 7 -6.98 2.63 47.93
C PRO A 7 -6.30 3.96 48.32
N PHE A 8 -5.50 4.48 47.39
CA PHE A 8 -4.76 5.73 47.53
C PHE A 8 -5.71 6.93 47.35
N LYS A 9 -5.77 7.82 48.35
CA LYS A 9 -6.50 9.10 48.28
C LYS A 9 -5.59 10.16 47.65
N GLY A 10 -6.19 11.01 46.81
CA GLY A 10 -5.50 11.98 45.97
C GLY A 10 -4.60 12.98 46.69
N GLY A 11 -3.50 13.31 46.01
CA GLY A 11 -2.55 14.37 46.31
C GLY A 11 -1.66 14.59 45.06
N ARG A 12 -1.35 15.85 44.75
CA ARG A 12 -0.73 16.33 43.49
C ARG A 12 0.53 15.54 43.12
N MET A 13 0.64 15.15 41.84
CA MET A 13 1.87 14.60 41.27
C MET A 13 2.91 15.71 41.09
N ASP A 14 4.02 15.58 41.80
CA ASP A 14 5.24 16.38 41.62
C ASP A 14 6.21 15.60 40.71
N CYS A 15 6.88 16.29 39.78
CA CYS A 15 7.58 15.71 38.63
C CYS A 15 8.87 14.93 38.97
N THR A 16 9.17 14.71 40.25
CA THR A 16 10.41 14.04 40.71
C THR A 16 10.24 12.57 41.10
N CYS A 17 9.03 12.00 40.99
CA CYS A 17 8.76 10.59 41.37
C CYS A 17 8.86 9.57 40.21
N TRP A 18 9.51 9.92 39.10
CA TRP A 18 9.60 9.06 37.89
C TRP A 18 10.77 8.08 37.87
N ILE A 19 11.55 7.96 38.94
CA ILE A 19 12.65 7.01 39.01
C ILE A 19 12.11 5.76 39.72
N TRP A 20 12.10 4.63 39.00
CA TRP A 20 11.79 3.26 39.46
C TRP A 20 10.40 2.66 39.19
N ILE A 21 9.71 3.04 38.11
CA ILE A 21 8.80 2.06 37.48
C ILE A 21 9.66 1.14 36.61
N LYS A 22 10.13 0.03 37.20
CA LYS A 22 10.64 -1.09 36.39
C LYS A 22 9.47 -1.60 35.56
N ILE A 23 9.49 -1.32 34.27
CA ILE A 23 8.57 -1.91 33.30
C ILE A 23 8.93 -3.40 33.26
N TYR A 24 8.20 -4.23 34.00
CA TYR A 24 8.36 -5.68 33.96
C TYR A 24 7.70 -6.17 32.67
N ALA A 25 8.51 -6.50 31.67
CA ALA A 25 8.08 -7.30 30.53
C ALA A 25 7.88 -8.75 31.02
N ASN A 26 6.79 -9.39 30.57
CA ASN A 26 6.57 -10.83 30.76
C ASN A 26 7.82 -11.59 30.24
N PRO A 27 8.37 -12.58 30.98
CA PRO A 27 9.50 -13.40 30.52
C PRO A 27 9.36 -13.93 29.08
N GLU A 28 8.13 -14.24 28.66
CA GLU A 28 7.82 -14.66 27.29
C GLU A 28 8.00 -13.54 26.27
N ILE A 29 7.71 -12.28 26.65
CA ILE A 29 7.95 -11.09 25.83
C ILE A 29 9.45 -10.80 25.75
N THR A 30 10.19 -10.97 26.85
CA THR A 30 11.66 -10.80 26.84
C THR A 30 12.33 -11.85 25.94
N GLY A 31 11.91 -13.11 26.04
CA GLY A 31 12.37 -14.17 25.14
C GLY A 31 11.99 -13.90 23.68
N ALA A 32 10.78 -13.38 23.43
CA ALA A 32 10.38 -12.97 22.09
C ALA A 32 11.24 -11.83 21.54
N ILE A 33 11.55 -10.80 22.35
CA ILE A 33 12.42 -9.68 21.98
C ILE A 33 13.85 -10.15 21.67
N GLU A 34 14.37 -11.12 22.42
CA GLU A 34 15.70 -11.71 22.15
C GLU A 34 15.73 -12.50 20.83
N THR A 35 14.59 -13.08 20.44
CA THR A 35 14.43 -13.75 19.13
C THR A 35 13.97 -12.82 17.99
N MET A 36 13.63 -11.57 18.29
CA MET A 36 13.19 -10.61 17.28
C MET A 36 14.38 -10.24 16.40
N ARG A 37 14.16 -10.34 15.09
CA ARG A 37 15.14 -9.93 14.08
C ARG A 37 15.43 -8.44 14.26
N GLN A 38 16.69 -8.09 14.50
CA GLN A 38 17.08 -6.70 14.64
C GLN A 38 16.91 -5.95 13.33
N VAL A 39 16.43 -4.71 13.42
CA VAL A 39 16.26 -3.81 12.28
C VAL A 39 17.65 -3.40 11.80
N ASN A 40 17.98 -3.71 10.54
CA ASN A 40 19.17 -3.18 9.89
C ASN A 40 18.90 -1.74 9.45
N LEU A 41 19.62 -0.78 10.03
CA LEU A 41 19.45 0.65 9.77
C LEU A 41 20.29 1.14 8.58
N ASP A 42 21.20 0.33 8.04
CA ASP A 42 22.15 0.74 6.99
C ASP A 42 21.45 1.07 5.66
N ASN A 43 20.25 0.51 5.43
CA ASN A 43 19.44 0.74 4.22
C ASN A 43 18.27 1.72 4.45
N MET A 44 18.15 2.37 5.61
CA MET A 44 17.04 3.30 5.88
C MET A 44 17.43 4.75 5.66
N MET A 45 16.67 5.48 4.83
CA MET A 45 16.86 6.93 4.73
C MET A 45 16.27 7.64 5.96
N PRO A 46 16.98 8.59 6.57
CA PRO A 46 16.44 9.37 7.68
C PRO A 46 15.18 10.14 7.27
N LEU A 47 14.14 10.12 8.12
CA LEU A 47 12.85 10.82 7.93
C LEU A 47 12.98 12.29 7.47
N LEU A 48 14.04 12.98 7.90
CA LEU A 48 14.30 14.37 7.52
C LEU A 48 14.65 14.52 6.03
N HIS A 49 15.46 13.61 5.48
CA HIS A 49 15.78 13.58 4.05
C HIS A 49 14.55 13.20 3.22
N ILE A 50 13.72 12.27 3.74
CA ILE A 50 12.45 11.88 3.11
C ILE A 50 11.57 13.12 2.91
N LYS A 51 11.34 13.90 3.96
CA LYS A 51 10.50 15.11 3.84
C LYS A 51 11.03 16.12 2.83
N GLN A 52 12.35 16.32 2.76
CA GLN A 52 12.94 17.29 1.83
C GLN A 52 12.78 16.83 0.37
N THR A 53 12.98 15.55 0.09
CA THR A 53 12.80 14.98 -1.25
C THR A 53 11.33 14.96 -1.67
N LEU A 54 10.41 14.57 -0.77
CA LEU A 54 8.97 14.43 -1.05
C LEU A 54 8.21 15.78 -1.10
N SER A 55 8.82 16.88 -0.69
CA SER A 55 8.17 18.21 -0.69
C SER A 55 8.39 19.00 -1.98
N ARG A 56 8.86 18.36 -3.05
CA ARG A 56 9.09 19.04 -4.33
C ARG A 56 7.78 19.17 -5.11
N PRO A 57 7.45 20.37 -5.64
CA PRO A 57 6.18 20.60 -6.35
C PRO A 57 6.11 19.85 -7.68
N ASP A 58 7.26 19.48 -8.24
CA ASP A 58 7.38 18.80 -9.53
C ASP A 58 7.45 17.27 -9.39
N THR A 59 7.23 16.75 -8.18
CA THR A 59 7.30 15.32 -7.92
C THR A 59 5.96 14.72 -7.52
N LEU A 60 5.72 13.46 -7.89
CA LEU A 60 4.57 12.70 -7.42
C LEU A 60 5.01 11.49 -6.58
N THR A 61 4.58 11.45 -5.32
CA THR A 61 4.89 10.38 -4.35
C THR A 61 3.78 9.33 -4.31
N ILE A 62 4.10 8.10 -4.70
CA ILE A 62 3.13 6.99 -4.70
C ILE A 62 3.54 5.92 -3.69
N VAL A 63 2.56 5.47 -2.90
CA VAL A 63 2.74 4.48 -1.84
C VAL A 63 1.73 3.36 -2.02
N HIS A 64 2.17 2.12 -1.85
CA HIS A 64 1.29 0.97 -1.76
C HIS A 64 1.34 0.36 -0.35
N HIS A 65 0.19 0.01 0.19
CA HIS A 65 0.08 -0.65 1.47
C HIS A 65 -1.08 -1.65 1.48
N ASN A 66 -0.78 -2.91 1.78
CA ASN A 66 -1.81 -3.88 2.12
C ASN A 66 -2.30 -3.60 3.55
N THR A 67 -3.57 -3.20 3.68
CA THR A 67 -4.14 -2.77 4.97
C THR A 67 -4.70 -3.89 5.83
N GLU A 68 -4.97 -5.06 5.25
CA GLU A 68 -5.65 -6.19 5.92
C GLU A 68 -6.93 -5.79 6.71
N GLY A 69 -7.63 -4.77 6.21
CA GLY A 69 -8.81 -4.19 6.85
C GLY A 69 -8.61 -2.74 7.26
N LEU A 70 -8.86 -1.84 6.31
CA LEU A 70 -8.79 -0.41 6.52
C LEU A 70 -9.60 0.11 7.73
N PRO A 71 -10.84 -0.34 8.02
CA PRO A 71 -11.58 0.13 9.20
C PRO A 71 -10.87 -0.13 10.53
N SER A 72 -10.12 -1.22 10.64
CA SER A 72 -9.39 -1.58 11.85
C SER A 72 -8.11 -0.78 12.01
N HIS A 73 -7.52 -0.32 10.89
CA HIS A 73 -6.17 0.28 10.86
C HIS A 73 -6.15 1.76 10.44
N VAL A 74 -7.31 2.39 10.22
CA VAL A 74 -7.36 3.78 9.74
C VAL A 74 -6.69 4.77 10.70
N ASN A 75 -6.77 4.56 12.01
CA ASN A 75 -6.12 5.44 12.99
C ASN A 75 -4.60 5.34 12.94
N ASP A 76 -4.08 4.13 12.69
CA ASP A 76 -2.66 3.90 12.51
C ASP A 76 -2.19 4.60 11.23
N ILE A 77 -2.93 4.44 10.13
CA ILE A 77 -2.64 5.11 8.85
C ILE A 77 -2.63 6.63 9.00
N LYS A 78 -3.62 7.20 9.70
CA LYS A 78 -3.70 8.64 9.98
C LYS A 78 -2.52 9.17 10.80
N SER A 79 -1.96 8.33 11.65
CA SER A 79 -0.85 8.68 12.54
C SER A 79 0.52 8.37 11.92
N HIS A 80 0.55 7.57 10.86
CA HIS A 80 1.80 7.14 10.22
C HIS A 80 2.36 8.26 9.36
N HIS A 81 3.42 8.91 9.87
CA HIS A 81 3.99 10.10 9.25
C HIS A 81 4.31 9.94 7.77
N GLU A 82 4.84 8.79 7.36
CA GLU A 82 5.27 8.55 5.98
C GLU A 82 4.10 8.25 5.03
N LEU A 83 3.06 7.52 5.48
CA LEU A 83 1.84 7.32 4.69
C LEU A 83 1.14 8.66 4.43
N CYS A 84 1.18 9.56 5.41
CA CYS A 84 0.65 10.92 5.28
C CYS A 84 1.49 11.83 4.37
N LEU A 85 2.70 11.44 3.97
CA LEU A 85 3.49 12.18 2.98
C LEU A 85 3.08 11.83 1.54
N ALA A 86 2.49 10.66 1.32
CA ALA A 86 2.08 10.16 0.01
C ALA A 86 1.16 11.15 -0.72
N ASP A 87 1.45 11.45 -1.98
CA ASP A 87 0.53 12.19 -2.84
C ASP A 87 -0.62 11.29 -3.29
N VAL A 88 -0.28 10.03 -3.56
CA VAL A 88 -1.22 8.94 -3.87
C VAL A 88 -0.92 7.75 -2.98
N LEU A 89 -1.89 7.35 -2.16
CA LEU A 89 -1.81 6.18 -1.29
C LEU A 89 -2.75 5.09 -1.79
N CYS A 90 -2.18 4.04 -2.37
CA CYS A 90 -2.85 2.87 -2.92
C CYS A 90 -2.96 1.78 -1.84
N LEU A 91 -4.19 1.42 -1.48
CA LEU A 91 -4.49 0.44 -0.44
C LEU A 91 -5.14 -0.81 -1.02
N THR A 92 -4.62 -1.98 -0.62
CA THR A 92 -5.24 -3.29 -0.92
C THR A 92 -5.78 -3.92 0.37
N GLU A 93 -6.67 -4.90 0.22
CA GLU A 93 -7.39 -5.56 1.32
C GLU A 93 -8.09 -4.56 2.25
N THR A 94 -8.80 -3.59 1.68
CA THR A 94 -9.45 -2.53 2.45
C THR A 94 -10.63 -3.04 3.30
N HIS A 95 -11.21 -4.19 2.94
CA HIS A 95 -12.33 -4.85 3.60
C HIS A 95 -13.59 -3.99 3.69
N LEU A 96 -13.71 -2.99 2.82
CA LEU A 96 -14.86 -2.11 2.77
C LEU A 96 -16.06 -2.81 2.14
N GLN A 97 -17.23 -2.59 2.72
CA GLN A 97 -18.49 -3.14 2.26
C GLN A 97 -19.52 -2.02 2.02
N GLY A 98 -20.45 -2.26 1.11
CA GLY A 98 -21.49 -1.29 0.75
C GLY A 98 -20.99 -0.02 0.06
N SER A 99 -21.92 0.87 -0.26
CA SER A 99 -21.64 2.17 -0.89
C SER A 99 -21.17 3.21 0.12
N PHE A 100 -21.66 3.14 1.36
CA PHE A 100 -21.32 4.09 2.42
C PHE A 100 -19.85 4.00 2.82
N VAL A 101 -19.25 5.17 3.11
CA VAL A 101 -17.91 5.31 3.67
C VAL A 101 -18.08 6.14 4.92
N ALA A 102 -17.73 5.58 6.08
CA ALA A 102 -17.79 6.33 7.33
C ALA A 102 -16.85 7.54 7.30
N ASP A 103 -17.24 8.65 7.91
CA ASP A 103 -16.40 9.85 8.01
C ASP A 103 -15.03 9.55 8.64
N SER A 104 -14.98 8.58 9.56
CA SER A 104 -13.75 8.09 10.18
C SER A 104 -12.75 7.48 9.18
N LEU A 105 -13.19 7.03 8.01
CA LEU A 105 -12.35 6.48 6.96
C LEU A 105 -11.71 7.56 6.07
N HIS A 106 -12.16 8.80 6.16
CA HIS A 106 -11.58 9.88 5.36
C HIS A 106 -10.26 10.36 5.96
N LEU A 107 -9.28 10.59 5.08
CA LEU A 107 -8.01 11.23 5.42
C LEU A 107 -8.12 12.73 5.12
N VAL A 108 -7.72 13.57 6.08
CA VAL A 108 -7.79 15.03 5.93
C VAL A 108 -6.90 15.47 4.78
N GLY A 109 -7.45 16.20 3.82
CA GLY A 109 -6.71 16.68 2.65
C GLY A 109 -6.62 15.69 1.49
N TYR A 110 -7.35 14.56 1.56
CA TYR A 110 -7.40 13.56 0.48
C TYR A 110 -8.82 13.30 -0.02
N ASN A 111 -8.91 13.03 -1.32
CA ASN A 111 -10.05 12.42 -1.97
C ASN A 111 -9.88 10.89 -1.96
N MET A 112 -10.95 10.16 -1.67
CA MET A 112 -10.95 8.70 -1.64
C MET A 112 -11.70 8.13 -2.85
N PHE A 113 -11.03 7.25 -3.59
CA PHE A 113 -11.62 6.40 -4.61
C PHE A 113 -11.61 4.96 -4.07
N LYS A 114 -12.71 4.22 -4.22
CA LYS A 114 -12.78 2.84 -3.73
C LYS A 114 -13.53 1.93 -4.67
N ARG A 115 -13.15 0.65 -4.68
CA ARG A 115 -13.88 -0.43 -5.33
C ARG A 115 -13.87 -1.66 -4.43
N ASN A 116 -15.06 -2.07 -4.02
CA ASN A 116 -15.24 -3.23 -3.15
C ASN A 116 -15.16 -4.52 -3.99
N ARG A 117 -14.70 -5.62 -3.37
CA ARG A 117 -14.53 -6.92 -4.02
C ARG A 117 -15.77 -7.41 -4.79
N TYR A 118 -16.97 -7.22 -4.25
CA TYR A 118 -18.22 -7.72 -4.84
C TYR A 118 -18.54 -7.13 -6.23
N LEU A 119 -17.91 -6.01 -6.61
CA LEU A 119 -18.03 -5.41 -7.94
C LEU A 119 -17.21 -6.16 -8.99
N PHE A 120 -16.31 -7.04 -8.54
CA PHE A 120 -15.48 -7.89 -9.36
C PHE A 120 -15.90 -9.35 -9.21
N TYR A 121 -15.22 -10.22 -9.94
CA TYR A 121 -15.43 -11.66 -9.88
C TYR A 121 -16.83 -12.09 -10.31
N THR A 122 -17.35 -11.49 -11.38
CA THR A 122 -18.67 -11.82 -11.92
C THR A 122 -18.81 -13.31 -12.26
N HIS A 123 -17.70 -13.97 -12.61
CA HIS A 123 -17.67 -15.41 -12.90
C HIS A 123 -17.26 -16.27 -11.69
N PHE A 124 -16.87 -15.65 -10.58
CA PHE A 124 -16.48 -16.34 -9.34
C PHE A 124 -17.23 -15.77 -8.12
N PRO A 125 -18.57 -16.02 -7.99
CA PRO A 125 -19.37 -15.49 -6.89
C PRO A 125 -18.86 -15.87 -5.49
N GLN A 126 -18.20 -17.03 -5.36
CA GLN A 126 -17.56 -17.47 -4.12
C GLN A 126 -16.41 -16.56 -3.68
N ILE A 127 -15.69 -15.95 -4.63
CA ILE A 127 -14.65 -14.96 -4.33
C ILE A 127 -15.33 -13.61 -4.08
N ALA A 128 -16.26 -13.19 -4.94
CA ALA A 128 -16.97 -11.92 -4.83
C ALA A 128 -17.65 -11.70 -3.45
N ASN A 129 -18.23 -12.75 -2.88
CA ASN A 129 -18.94 -12.73 -1.59
C ASN A 129 -18.04 -13.05 -0.39
N ARG A 130 -16.76 -13.38 -0.61
CA ARG A 130 -15.84 -13.66 0.48
C ARG A 130 -15.50 -12.37 1.20
N GLY A 131 -15.52 -12.43 2.54
CA GLY A 131 -15.01 -11.34 3.37
C GLY A 131 -13.57 -10.96 3.00
N GLY A 132 -13.28 -9.68 3.10
CA GLY A 132 -11.97 -9.11 2.82
C GLY A 132 -11.81 -8.52 1.42
N GLY A 133 -10.56 -8.27 1.00
CA GLY A 133 -10.23 -7.66 -0.28
C GLY A 133 -10.73 -6.23 -0.45
N GLY A 134 -10.91 -5.83 -1.70
CA GLY A 134 -11.24 -4.48 -2.10
C GLY A 134 -10.01 -3.59 -2.16
N VAL A 135 -10.09 -2.58 -3.00
CA VAL A 135 -9.03 -1.59 -3.24
C VAL A 135 -9.55 -0.19 -2.96
N ALA A 136 -8.68 0.67 -2.43
CA ALA A 136 -8.95 2.09 -2.30
C ALA A 136 -7.69 2.90 -2.62
N VAL A 137 -7.88 4.08 -3.19
CA VAL A 137 -6.79 5.01 -3.48
C VAL A 137 -7.16 6.35 -2.87
N TYR A 138 -6.29 6.86 -2.00
CA TYR A 138 -6.37 8.22 -1.47
C TYR A 138 -5.45 9.12 -2.28
N VAL A 139 -5.97 10.26 -2.73
CA VAL A 139 -5.22 11.24 -3.52
C VAL A 139 -5.31 12.61 -2.87
N LYS A 140 -4.19 13.32 -2.68
CA LYS A 140 -4.23 14.69 -2.12
C LYS A 140 -5.14 15.60 -2.95
N ASN A 141 -5.91 16.46 -2.26
CA ASN A 141 -6.98 17.26 -2.88
C ASN A 141 -6.54 18.19 -4.01
N HIS A 142 -5.28 18.62 -4.03
CA HIS A 142 -4.75 19.52 -5.05
C HIS A 142 -4.34 18.81 -6.34
N ILE A 143 -4.29 17.47 -6.34
CA ILE A 143 -3.90 16.66 -7.48
C ILE A 143 -5.13 16.37 -8.33
N GLN A 144 -5.03 16.69 -9.61
CA GLN A 144 -6.12 16.46 -10.55
C GLN A 144 -6.09 15.03 -11.06
N VAL A 145 -7.15 14.28 -10.79
CA VAL A 145 -7.29 12.89 -11.21
C VAL A 145 -8.61 12.61 -11.89
N CYS A 146 -8.60 11.65 -12.81
CA CYS A 146 -9.76 11.10 -13.48
C CYS A 146 -9.81 9.58 -13.25
N GLU A 147 -10.84 9.09 -12.56
CA GLU A 147 -11.05 7.65 -12.36
C GLU A 147 -11.37 6.97 -13.69
N LYS A 148 -10.67 5.86 -13.97
CA LYS A 148 -10.88 5.04 -15.16
C LYS A 148 -11.80 3.88 -14.80
N GLN A 149 -13.09 4.18 -14.83
CA GLN A 149 -14.11 3.24 -14.39
C GLN A 149 -14.40 2.13 -15.39
N TYR A 150 -14.20 2.40 -16.68
CA TYR A 150 -14.47 1.50 -17.79
C TYR A 150 -13.15 1.00 -18.37
N VAL A 151 -12.78 -0.20 -17.96
CA VAL A 151 -11.66 -0.96 -18.52
C VAL A 151 -12.27 -2.16 -19.22
N HIS A 152 -12.09 -2.25 -20.53
CA HIS A 152 -12.75 -3.28 -21.33
C HIS A 152 -12.20 -4.67 -20.99
N ASN A 153 -13.10 -5.66 -20.94
CA ASN A 153 -12.77 -7.08 -20.74
C ASN A 153 -12.06 -7.41 -19.41
N VAL A 154 -12.23 -6.59 -18.38
CA VAL A 154 -11.71 -6.87 -17.03
C VAL A 154 -12.89 -7.10 -16.09
N THR A 155 -13.19 -8.36 -15.79
CA THR A 155 -14.37 -8.78 -15.00
C THR A 155 -14.02 -9.39 -13.66
N ASP A 156 -12.87 -10.08 -13.58
CA ASP A 156 -12.49 -10.92 -12.45
C ASP A 156 -11.11 -10.52 -11.91
N LEU A 157 -10.96 -9.23 -11.60
CA LEU A 157 -9.74 -8.60 -11.09
C LEU A 157 -10.09 -7.44 -10.18
N GLU A 158 -9.57 -7.41 -8.96
CA GLU A 158 -9.72 -6.25 -8.07
C GLU A 158 -8.72 -5.16 -8.47
N PHE A 159 -9.22 -4.06 -9.02
CA PHE A 159 -8.36 -2.94 -9.41
C PHE A 159 -9.03 -1.58 -9.30
N LEU A 160 -8.22 -0.53 -9.20
CA LEU A 160 -8.65 0.86 -9.31
C LEU A 160 -7.59 1.62 -10.10
N ALA A 161 -8.00 2.20 -11.23
CA ALA A 161 -7.11 2.95 -12.11
C ALA A 161 -7.47 4.44 -12.12
N LEU A 162 -6.48 5.30 -11.95
CA LEU A 162 -6.58 6.76 -11.98
C LEU A 162 -5.63 7.32 -13.05
N LYS A 163 -6.11 8.27 -13.84
CA LYS A 163 -5.26 9.15 -14.64
C LYS A 163 -4.97 10.42 -13.85
N VAL A 164 -3.71 10.62 -13.47
CA VAL A 164 -3.23 11.87 -12.87
C VAL A 164 -2.93 12.85 -14.00
N GLN A 165 -3.39 14.10 -13.87
CA GLN A 165 -3.29 15.14 -14.91
C GLN A 165 -2.33 16.27 -14.51
N ALA A 166 -2.29 16.61 -13.22
CA ALA A 166 -1.42 17.65 -12.65
C ALA A 166 -1.14 17.36 -11.17
N PRO A 167 0.04 17.72 -10.64
CA PRO A 167 1.15 18.45 -11.29
C PRO A 167 2.00 17.58 -12.24
N VAL A 168 1.98 16.26 -12.05
CA VAL A 168 2.65 15.28 -12.92
C VAL A 168 1.58 14.42 -13.60
N SER A 169 1.70 14.22 -14.91
CA SER A 169 0.78 13.36 -15.67
C SER A 169 1.25 11.91 -15.64
N GLY A 170 0.32 10.98 -15.48
CA GLY A 170 0.61 9.54 -15.45
C GLY A 170 -0.63 8.70 -15.21
N LEU A 171 -0.49 7.39 -15.37
CA LEU A 171 -1.52 6.41 -15.02
C LEU A 171 -1.07 5.65 -13.77
N ILE A 172 -1.98 5.48 -12.81
CA ILE A 172 -1.75 4.72 -11.59
C ILE A 172 -2.85 3.67 -11.48
N ALA A 173 -2.48 2.41 -11.32
CA ALA A 173 -3.42 1.32 -11.06
C ALA A 173 -3.02 0.57 -9.77
N ALA A 174 -3.93 0.57 -8.80
CA ALA A 174 -3.84 -0.30 -7.64
C ALA A 174 -4.52 -1.64 -7.97
N VAL A 175 -3.85 -2.77 -7.75
CA VAL A 175 -4.34 -4.11 -8.09
C VAL A 175 -4.22 -5.03 -6.89
N TYR A 176 -5.18 -5.93 -6.70
CA TYR A 176 -5.10 -6.98 -5.71
C TYR A 176 -5.45 -8.34 -6.32
N ARG A 177 -4.62 -9.35 -6.02
CA ARG A 177 -4.90 -10.75 -6.33
C ARG A 177 -5.13 -11.53 -5.02
N PRO A 178 -6.34 -12.07 -4.78
CA PRO A 178 -6.56 -13.03 -3.69
C PRO A 178 -5.64 -14.25 -3.84
N PRO A 179 -5.07 -14.79 -2.76
CA PRO A 179 -4.08 -15.87 -2.84
C PRO A 179 -4.64 -17.16 -3.46
N ASP A 180 -5.93 -17.43 -3.25
CA ASP A 180 -6.69 -18.57 -3.79
C ASP A 180 -7.21 -18.36 -5.22
N TYR A 181 -7.09 -17.15 -5.77
CA TYR A 181 -7.50 -16.88 -7.15
C TYR A 181 -6.45 -17.40 -8.14
N SER A 182 -6.89 -18.18 -9.13
CA SER A 182 -5.97 -18.84 -10.08
C SER A 182 -5.10 -17.82 -10.82
N VAL A 183 -3.78 -18.05 -10.84
CA VAL A 183 -2.83 -17.19 -11.56
C VAL A 183 -3.19 -17.08 -13.05
N ARG A 184 -3.64 -18.17 -13.68
CA ARG A 184 -4.05 -18.15 -15.09
C ARG A 184 -5.20 -17.17 -15.38
N SER A 185 -6.29 -17.23 -14.59
CA SER A 185 -7.44 -16.32 -14.79
C SER A 185 -7.09 -14.88 -14.44
N PHE A 186 -6.22 -14.71 -13.44
CA PHE A 186 -5.66 -13.41 -13.10
C PHE A 186 -4.87 -12.81 -14.27
N LEU A 187 -3.93 -13.56 -14.87
CA LEU A 187 -3.11 -13.08 -15.98
C LEU A 187 -3.93 -12.68 -17.21
N SER A 188 -5.03 -13.38 -17.50
CA SER A 188 -5.94 -13.00 -18.57
C SER A 188 -6.55 -11.62 -18.32
N ASN A 189 -7.06 -11.36 -17.11
CA ASN A 189 -7.65 -10.07 -16.76
C ASN A 189 -6.59 -8.97 -16.62
N LEU A 190 -5.40 -9.31 -16.09
CA LEU A 190 -4.27 -8.40 -16.01
C LEU A 190 -3.84 -7.97 -17.42
N GLY A 191 -3.78 -8.89 -18.38
CA GLY A 191 -3.48 -8.56 -19.78
C GLY A 191 -4.46 -7.54 -20.35
N SER A 192 -5.77 -7.75 -20.17
CA SER A 192 -6.79 -6.79 -20.63
C SER A 192 -6.73 -5.43 -19.90
N LEU A 193 -6.37 -5.43 -18.61
CA LEU A 193 -6.11 -4.19 -17.88
C LEU A 193 -4.92 -3.45 -18.50
N LEU A 194 -3.78 -4.13 -18.70
CA LEU A 194 -2.58 -3.53 -19.26
C LEU A 194 -2.80 -3.04 -20.69
N ASP A 195 -3.48 -3.81 -21.55
CA ASP A 195 -3.87 -3.36 -22.90
C ASP A 195 -4.66 -2.05 -22.85
N SER A 196 -5.63 -1.97 -21.93
CA SER A 196 -6.46 -0.77 -21.76
C SER A 196 -5.66 0.42 -21.23
N LEU A 197 -4.71 0.20 -20.31
CA LEU A 197 -3.82 1.24 -19.79
C LEU A 197 -2.88 1.77 -20.87
N GLU A 198 -2.32 0.88 -21.68
CA GLU A 198 -1.38 1.19 -22.76
C GLU A 198 -2.06 1.97 -23.90
N ILE A 199 -3.31 1.64 -24.24
CA ILE A 199 -4.11 2.36 -25.26
C ILE A 199 -4.37 3.83 -24.88
N MET A 200 -4.36 4.17 -23.59
CA MET A 200 -4.62 5.54 -23.13
C MET A 200 -3.46 6.52 -23.38
N ASP A 201 -2.29 6.03 -23.85
CA ASP A 201 -1.12 6.82 -24.26
C ASP A 201 -0.75 7.94 -23.25
N CYS A 202 -0.72 7.56 -21.98
CA CYS A 202 -0.43 8.46 -20.87
C CYS A 202 0.66 7.85 -20.00
N HIS A 203 1.89 8.34 -20.16
CA HIS A 203 3.05 7.81 -19.49
C HIS A 203 3.55 8.71 -18.35
N PRO A 204 4.19 8.11 -17.33
CA PRO A 204 4.38 6.68 -17.15
C PRO A 204 3.11 5.98 -16.63
N ILE A 205 3.04 4.66 -16.85
CA ILE A 205 2.03 3.78 -16.29
C ILE A 205 2.65 3.08 -15.08
N ILE A 206 2.03 3.27 -13.93
CA ILE A 206 2.46 2.67 -12.66
C ILE A 206 1.37 1.70 -12.22
N VAL A 207 1.76 0.46 -11.97
CA VAL A 207 0.86 -0.57 -11.43
C VAL A 207 1.45 -1.08 -10.12
N CYS A 208 0.70 -0.94 -9.03
CA CYS A 208 1.13 -1.36 -7.71
C CYS A 208 0.07 -2.23 -7.04
N GLY A 209 0.48 -3.10 -6.13
CA GLY A 209 -0.47 -4.03 -5.56
C GLY A 209 0.16 -5.17 -4.81
N ASP A 210 -0.70 -5.94 -4.16
CA ASP A 210 -0.36 -7.27 -3.65
C ASP A 210 -0.84 -8.32 -4.67
N PHE A 211 0.13 -8.98 -5.29
CA PHE A 211 -0.11 -9.98 -6.34
C PHE A 211 -0.16 -11.40 -5.79
N ASN A 212 0.15 -11.59 -4.49
CA ASN A 212 0.28 -12.92 -3.88
C ASN A 212 1.14 -13.90 -4.72
N GLU A 213 2.17 -13.39 -5.39
CA GLU A 213 3.18 -14.15 -6.14
C GLU A 213 4.53 -13.98 -5.45
N ASN A 214 5.06 -15.05 -4.87
CA ASN A 214 6.32 -14.98 -4.12
C ASN A 214 7.53 -14.95 -5.06
N LEU A 215 8.08 -13.76 -5.30
CA LEU A 215 9.26 -13.61 -6.17
C LEU A 215 10.56 -14.20 -5.59
N LEU A 216 10.59 -14.63 -4.33
CA LEU A 216 11.73 -15.35 -3.74
C LEU A 216 11.62 -16.87 -3.89
N SER A 217 10.48 -17.38 -4.33
CA SER A 217 10.30 -18.81 -4.56
C SER A 217 11.04 -19.25 -5.84
N ASN A 218 11.43 -20.54 -5.88
CA ASN A 218 12.01 -21.16 -7.07
C ASN A 218 10.94 -21.51 -8.15
N ALA A 219 9.67 -21.18 -7.91
CA ALA A 219 8.61 -21.37 -8.88
C ALA A 219 8.72 -20.34 -10.01
N GLY A 220 8.04 -20.61 -11.13
CA GLY A 220 7.88 -19.62 -12.20
C GLY A 220 7.21 -18.34 -11.68
N LYS A 221 7.52 -17.19 -12.29
CA LYS A 221 7.04 -15.87 -11.87
C LYS A 221 6.23 -15.24 -12.98
N PRO A 222 5.11 -15.86 -13.39
CA PRO A 222 4.42 -15.48 -14.61
C PRO A 222 3.81 -14.06 -14.54
N ILE A 223 3.49 -13.52 -13.35
CA ILE A 223 3.05 -12.13 -13.23
C ILE A 223 4.21 -11.19 -13.52
N LEU A 224 5.37 -11.40 -12.87
CA LEU A 224 6.59 -10.63 -13.17
C LEU A 224 6.97 -10.71 -14.66
N GLU A 225 6.99 -11.91 -15.23
CA GLU A 225 7.33 -12.16 -16.64
C GLU A 225 6.36 -11.44 -17.58
N THR A 226 5.07 -11.39 -17.24
CA THR A 226 4.05 -10.67 -18.04
C THR A 226 4.34 -9.17 -18.09
N PHE A 227 4.63 -8.55 -16.94
CA PHE A 227 5.00 -7.13 -16.88
C PHE A 227 6.30 -6.85 -17.65
N GLN A 228 7.33 -7.67 -17.45
CA GLN A 228 8.63 -7.52 -18.12
C GLN A 228 8.53 -7.66 -19.64
N SER A 229 7.72 -8.62 -20.12
CA SER A 229 7.49 -8.83 -21.56
C SER A 229 6.83 -7.63 -22.24
N ARG A 230 6.16 -6.77 -21.47
CA ARG A 230 5.49 -5.53 -21.90
C ARG A 230 6.32 -4.26 -21.62
N GLY A 231 7.59 -4.41 -21.21
CA GLY A 231 8.49 -3.28 -20.97
C GLY A 231 8.29 -2.58 -19.61
N TYR A 232 7.67 -3.23 -18.64
CA TYR A 232 7.59 -2.70 -17.28
C TYR A 232 8.80 -3.12 -16.47
N ALA A 233 9.37 -2.18 -15.73
CA ALA A 233 10.39 -2.44 -14.72
C ALA A 233 9.72 -2.61 -13.36
N GLN A 234 10.16 -3.62 -12.61
CA GLN A 234 9.76 -3.82 -11.23
C GLN A 234 10.71 -3.01 -10.33
N LEU A 235 10.17 -2.23 -9.39
CA LEU A 235 10.95 -1.29 -8.57
C LEU A 235 11.39 -1.82 -7.20
N ILE A 236 10.76 -2.85 -6.65
CA ILE A 236 11.01 -3.33 -5.28
C ILE A 236 11.81 -4.64 -5.30
N THR A 237 13.04 -4.63 -4.80
CA THR A 237 13.89 -5.83 -4.81
C THR A 237 14.07 -6.48 -3.43
N GLU A 238 13.67 -5.83 -2.32
CA GLU A 238 14.03 -6.29 -0.96
C GLU A 238 12.81 -6.53 -0.05
N LYS A 239 12.32 -7.78 0.04
CA LYS A 239 11.42 -8.29 1.10
C LYS A 239 11.70 -9.75 1.40
N ASN A 240 11.29 -10.25 2.58
CA ASN A 240 11.34 -11.69 2.94
C ASN A 240 10.27 -12.54 2.20
N THR A 241 9.17 -11.91 1.77
CA THR A 241 8.16 -12.46 0.86
C THR A 241 7.77 -11.30 -0.05
N LEU A 242 8.36 -11.24 -1.24
CA LEU A 242 8.19 -10.11 -2.15
C LEU A 242 6.87 -10.27 -2.93
N LEU A 243 5.76 -10.02 -2.24
CA LEU A 243 4.38 -10.16 -2.74
C LEU A 243 3.80 -8.82 -3.22
N ASP A 244 4.15 -7.74 -2.52
CA ASP A 244 3.80 -6.38 -2.90
C ASP A 244 4.79 -5.90 -3.96
N LEU A 245 4.27 -5.61 -5.15
CA LEU A 245 5.08 -5.23 -6.30
C LEU A 245 4.62 -3.87 -6.83
N ILE A 246 5.59 -3.11 -7.33
CA ILE A 246 5.36 -1.85 -8.04
C ILE A 246 6.08 -1.98 -9.37
N PHE A 247 5.32 -1.79 -10.45
CA PHE A 247 5.77 -1.82 -11.82
C PHE A 247 5.62 -0.45 -12.45
N ILE A 248 6.59 -0.04 -13.26
CA ILE A 248 6.55 1.20 -14.04
C ILE A 248 6.86 0.93 -15.51
N SER A 249 6.07 1.49 -16.42
CA SER A 249 6.32 1.38 -17.87
C SER A 249 7.61 2.12 -18.23
N THR A 250 8.55 1.45 -18.89
CA THR A 250 9.77 2.08 -19.39
C THR A 250 9.59 2.44 -20.87
N THR A 251 9.23 3.70 -21.15
CA THR A 251 9.20 4.20 -22.53
C THR A 251 10.58 4.71 -22.94
N ALA A 252 11.06 4.34 -24.13
CA ALA A 252 12.35 4.77 -24.70
C ALA A 252 12.52 6.31 -24.82
N LEU A 253 11.44 7.09 -24.69
CA LEU A 253 11.40 8.54 -24.90
C LEU A 253 11.36 9.38 -23.60
N SER A 254 11.38 8.76 -22.42
CA SER A 254 11.38 9.51 -21.15
C SER A 254 12.62 9.17 -20.32
N PRO A 255 13.73 9.92 -20.50
CA PRO A 255 14.85 9.90 -19.57
C PRO A 255 14.56 10.73 -18.30
N ARG A 256 13.28 10.95 -17.94
CA ARG A 256 12.95 11.54 -16.65
C ARG A 256 13.48 10.59 -15.59
N ARG A 257 14.44 11.07 -14.81
CA ARG A 257 14.95 10.38 -13.62
C ARG A 257 13.76 10.06 -12.72
N CYS A 258 13.29 8.82 -12.77
CA CYS A 258 12.71 8.22 -11.58
C CYS A 258 13.90 8.05 -10.64
N ASP A 259 14.11 9.03 -9.77
CA ASP A 259 15.03 8.81 -8.66
C ASP A 259 14.31 7.81 -7.74
N GLU A 260 14.74 6.54 -7.82
CA GLU A 260 14.23 5.44 -7.01
C GLU A 260 14.61 5.69 -5.55
N TYR A 261 13.75 6.39 -4.81
CA TYR A 261 13.84 6.44 -3.36
C TYR A 261 13.00 5.31 -2.77
N LEU A 262 13.57 4.11 -2.79
CA LEU A 262 13.00 2.98 -2.07
C LEU A 262 13.14 3.24 -0.57
N LEU A 263 12.01 3.37 0.11
CA LEU A 263 11.98 3.50 1.55
C LEU A 263 11.07 2.43 2.11
N GLN A 264 11.69 1.48 2.80
CA GLN A 264 10.95 0.48 3.53
C GLN A 264 10.47 1.11 4.85
N LEU A 265 9.19 1.50 4.87
CA LEU A 265 8.57 2.14 6.04
C LEU A 265 8.18 1.13 7.12
N SER A 266 7.78 -0.09 6.72
CA SER A 266 7.39 -1.17 7.63
C SER A 266 7.34 -2.54 6.91
N GLN A 267 7.00 -3.62 7.64
CA GLN A 267 6.89 -4.98 7.07
C GLN A 267 5.82 -5.09 5.97
N SER A 268 4.77 -4.27 6.03
CA SER A 268 3.59 -4.35 5.13
C SER A 268 3.42 -3.13 4.22
N CYS A 269 4.34 -2.16 4.27
CA CYS A 269 4.25 -0.91 3.52
C CYS A 269 5.37 -0.82 2.49
N VAL A 270 5.05 -0.38 1.27
CA VAL A 270 6.05 -0.11 0.24
C VAL A 270 5.94 1.31 -0.30
N LEU A 271 7.04 2.06 -0.15
CA LEU A 271 7.30 3.41 -0.65
C LEU A 271 8.55 3.31 -1.56
N CYS A 272 8.82 4.08 -2.62
CA CYS A 272 8.21 5.23 -3.26
C CYS A 272 8.55 5.16 -4.75
N CYS A 273 7.61 5.47 -5.64
CA CYS A 273 7.98 6.01 -6.95
C CYS A 273 7.88 7.53 -6.85
N VAL A 274 8.94 8.24 -7.24
CA VAL A 274 8.96 9.70 -7.39
C VAL A 274 9.04 9.97 -8.89
N LEU A 275 7.93 10.44 -9.48
CA LEU A 275 7.88 10.91 -10.87
C LEU A 275 8.22 12.38 -10.99
#